data_AF-A0A4V3CGE7-F1
#
_entry.id   AF-A0A4V3CGE7-F1
#
_cell.length_a   1.000
_cell.length_b   1.000
_cell.length_c   1.000
_cell.angle_alpha   90.00
_cell.angle_beta   90.00
_cell.angle_gamma   90.00
#
_symmetry.space_group_name_H-M   'P 1'
#
loop_
_entity.id
_entity.type
_entity.pdbx_description
1 polymer ?
#
loop_
_entity_poly.entity_id
_entity_poly.type
_entity_poly.pdbx_seq_one_letter_code
_entity_poly.pdbx_strand_id
1 'polypeptide(L)'
;MTEMIMTHEEAVEFAIAQEANHTRFKTRGTIKTRVGDTNSVLGTTTDGMQLLLHAFSQLNTALSAASSLAEVRAAAEPFNELATGFLAKVEAGEVSLPFQVKGVENVVSDIENRATQVAEILKSNQA
;
A
#
# COMPACT_ATOMS: atom_id res chain seq x y z
N MET A 1 30.53 -6.02 -36.85
CA MET A 1 29.94 -5.55 -35.60
C MET A 1 29.36 -4.18 -35.88
N THR A 2 28.05 -4.07 -36.00
CA THR A 2 27.39 -2.76 -36.09
C THR A 2 27.39 -2.19 -34.69
N GLU A 3 28.12 -1.10 -34.45
CA GLU A 3 27.92 -0.31 -33.22
C GLU A 3 26.47 0.16 -33.22
N MET A 4 25.70 -0.32 -32.25
CA MET A 4 24.35 0.14 -32.02
C MET A 4 24.47 1.53 -31.38
N ILE A 5 24.55 2.55 -32.22
CA ILE A 5 24.62 3.95 -31.77
C ILE A 5 23.21 4.31 -31.29
N MET A 6 23.06 4.36 -29.96
CA MET A 6 21.87 4.88 -29.31
C MET A 6 21.56 6.28 -29.86
N THR A 7 20.33 6.46 -30.33
CA THR A 7 19.89 7.76 -30.83
C THR A 7 19.87 8.78 -29.69
N HIS A 8 19.93 10.07 -30.02
CA HIS A 8 19.86 11.12 -28.99
C HIS A 8 18.57 11.05 -28.17
N GLU A 9 17.45 10.67 -28.79
CA GLU A 9 16.15 10.52 -28.15
C GLU A 9 16.15 9.35 -27.14
N GLU A 10 16.65 8.18 -27.54
CA GLU A 10 16.82 7.03 -26.64
C GLU A 10 17.81 7.33 -25.50
N ALA A 11 18.86 8.11 -25.77
CA ALA A 11 19.83 8.52 -24.75
C ALA A 11 19.20 9.44 -23.69
N VAL A 12 18.34 10.35 -24.11
CA VAL A 12 17.60 11.25 -23.22
C VAL A 12 16.58 10.46 -22.38
N GLU A 13 15.82 9.56 -23.00
CA GLU A 13 14.84 8.71 -22.29
C GLU A 13 15.53 7.83 -21.24
N PHE A 14 16.66 7.20 -21.61
CA PHE A 14 17.46 6.40 -20.69
C PHE A 14 17.98 7.22 -19.50
N ALA A 15 18.46 8.44 -19.75
CA ALA A 15 18.95 9.32 -18.69
C ALA A 15 17.82 9.73 -17.72
N ILE A 16 16.62 10.01 -18.23
CA ILE A 16 15.43 10.32 -17.41
C ILE A 16 15.07 9.10 -16.53
N ALA A 17 15.04 7.90 -17.10
CA ALA A 17 14.75 6.67 -16.37
C ALA A 17 15.81 6.36 -15.29
N GLN A 18 17.09 6.61 -15.59
CA GLN A 18 18.18 6.49 -14.62
C GLN A 18 18.00 7.43 -13.42
N GLU A 19 17.71 8.71 -13.68
CA GLU A 19 17.55 9.69 -12.60
C GLU A 19 16.33 9.36 -11.72
N ALA A 20 15.22 8.93 -12.33
CA ALA A 20 14.04 8.48 -11.60
C ALA A 20 14.36 7.28 -10.69
N ASN A 21 15.11 6.30 -11.20
CA ASN A 21 15.55 5.14 -10.42
C ASN A 21 16.48 5.54 -9.28
N HIS A 22 17.45 6.39 -9.55
CA HIS A 22 18.40 6.89 -8.56
C HIS A 22 17.69 7.64 -7.41
N THR A 23 16.75 8.51 -7.74
CA THR A 23 15.90 9.21 -6.77
C THR A 23 15.11 8.20 -5.92
N ARG A 24 14.50 7.21 -6.56
CA ARG A 24 13.76 6.14 -5.86
C ARG A 24 14.66 5.35 -4.89
N PHE A 25 15.88 5.00 -5.29
CA PHE A 25 16.82 4.28 -4.42
C PHE A 25 17.27 5.12 -3.23
N LYS A 26 17.58 6.40 -3.45
CA LYS A 26 17.91 7.34 -2.37
C LYS A 26 16.78 7.45 -1.36
N THR A 27 15.55 7.65 -1.82
CA THR A 27 14.37 7.75 -0.95
C THR A 27 14.16 6.47 -0.14
N ARG A 28 14.28 5.29 -0.76
CA ARG A 28 14.16 4.00 -0.05
C ARG A 28 15.29 3.79 0.97
N GLY A 29 16.50 4.23 0.65
CA GLY A 29 17.63 4.22 1.60
C GLY A 29 17.36 5.09 2.83
N THR A 30 16.80 6.29 2.62
CA THR A 30 16.40 7.18 3.71
C THR A 30 15.30 6.58 4.57
N ILE A 31 14.27 5.97 3.96
CA ILE A 31 13.20 5.28 4.71
C ILE A 31 13.78 4.15 5.56
N LYS A 32 14.62 3.30 4.95
CA LYS A 32 15.25 2.17 5.64
C LYS A 32 16.07 2.60 6.85
N THR A 33 16.77 3.73 6.75
CA THR A 33 17.66 4.21 7.81
C THR A 33 16.96 5.04 8.89
N ARG A 34 15.90 5.78 8.54
CA ARG A 34 15.23 6.73 9.46
C ARG A 34 13.91 6.24 10.04
N VAL A 35 13.18 5.39 9.34
CA VAL A 35 11.83 4.94 9.74
C VAL A 35 11.87 3.52 10.30
N GLY A 36 12.63 2.64 9.66
CA GLY A 36 12.78 1.26 10.07
C GLY A 36 13.30 0.42 8.92
N ASP A 37 14.01 -0.66 9.25
CA ASP A 37 14.44 -1.60 8.23
C ASP A 37 13.26 -2.36 7.60
N THR A 38 13.53 -3.08 6.52
CA THR A 38 12.50 -3.83 5.79
C THR A 38 11.74 -4.80 6.70
N ASN A 39 12.42 -5.43 7.67
CA ASN A 39 11.79 -6.42 8.54
C ASN A 39 10.87 -5.76 9.56
N SER A 40 11.26 -4.62 10.10
CA SER A 40 10.47 -3.83 11.04
C SER A 40 9.22 -3.25 10.38
N VAL A 41 9.37 -2.71 9.17
CA VAL A 41 8.24 -2.22 8.36
C VAL A 41 7.31 -3.37 7.98
N LEU A 42 7.85 -4.53 7.61
CA LEU A 42 7.05 -5.72 7.32
C LEU A 42 6.32 -6.22 8.57
N GLY A 43 6.99 -6.29 9.73
CA GLY A 43 6.38 -6.67 11.00
C GLY A 43 5.19 -5.77 11.37
N THR A 44 5.37 -4.44 11.29
CA THR A 44 4.29 -3.48 11.53
C THR A 44 3.14 -3.65 10.54
N THR A 45 3.44 -3.95 9.27
CA THR A 45 2.43 -4.24 8.25
C THR A 45 1.65 -5.51 8.59
N THR A 46 2.35 -6.56 9.03
CA THR A 46 1.76 -7.83 9.43
C THR A 46 0.85 -7.65 10.65
N ASP A 47 1.30 -6.94 11.68
CA ASP A 47 0.49 -6.65 12.88
C ASP A 47 -0.79 -5.88 12.52
N GLY A 48 -0.66 -4.85 11.69
CA GLY A 48 -1.82 -4.10 11.18
C GLY A 48 -2.80 -4.98 10.40
N MET A 49 -2.30 -5.92 9.60
CA MET A 49 -3.12 -6.84 8.83
C MET A 49 -3.82 -7.88 9.72
N GLN A 50 -3.15 -8.36 10.78
CA GLN A 50 -3.75 -9.25 11.78
C GLN A 50 -4.87 -8.55 12.56
N LEU A 51 -4.65 -7.30 12.99
CA LEU A 51 -5.67 -6.49 13.66
C LEU A 51 -6.90 -6.30 12.77
N LEU A 52 -6.69 -5.95 11.49
CA LEU A 52 -7.77 -5.79 10.53
C LEU A 52 -8.51 -7.12 10.27
N LEU A 53 -7.80 -8.23 10.09
CA LEU A 53 -8.43 -9.54 9.88
C LEU A 53 -9.27 -9.97 11.10
N HIS A 54 -8.76 -9.75 12.31
CA HIS A 54 -9.47 -10.05 13.54
C HIS A 54 -10.75 -9.21 13.67
N ALA A 55 -10.63 -7.88 13.51
CA ALA A 55 -11.75 -6.95 13.58
C ALA A 55 -12.81 -7.25 12.51
N PHE A 56 -12.39 -7.49 11.27
CA PHE A 56 -13.28 -7.84 10.17
C PHE A 56 -14.03 -9.16 10.42
N SER A 57 -13.34 -10.17 10.97
CA SER A 57 -13.96 -11.46 11.29
C SER A 57 -15.04 -11.31 12.36
N GLN A 58 -14.75 -10.54 13.43
CA GLN A 58 -15.73 -10.22 14.46
C GLN A 58 -16.95 -9.48 13.89
N LEU A 59 -16.73 -8.46 13.06
CA LEU A 59 -17.81 -7.73 12.39
C LEU A 59 -18.66 -8.66 11.52
N ASN A 60 -18.03 -9.48 10.68
CA ASN A 60 -18.73 -10.40 9.79
C ASN A 60 -19.58 -11.42 10.55
N THR A 61 -19.05 -11.99 11.65
CA THR A 61 -19.80 -12.91 12.51
C THR A 61 -20.99 -12.22 13.16
N ALA A 62 -20.82 -11.01 13.70
CA ALA A 62 -21.90 -10.26 14.32
C ALA A 62 -22.99 -9.86 13.29
N LEU A 63 -22.60 -9.42 12.10
CA LEU A 63 -23.53 -9.10 11.01
C LEU A 63 -24.30 -10.33 10.52
N SER A 64 -23.64 -11.48 10.41
CA SER A 64 -24.30 -12.74 10.01
C SER A 64 -25.33 -13.22 11.02
N ALA A 65 -25.20 -12.85 12.29
CA ALA A 65 -26.15 -13.20 13.35
C ALA A 65 -27.23 -12.12 13.56
N ALA A 66 -27.06 -10.94 12.98
CA ALA A 66 -27.98 -9.82 13.16
C ALA A 66 -29.31 -10.08 12.45
N SER A 67 -30.40 -9.90 13.19
CA SER A 67 -31.79 -10.06 12.75
C SER A 67 -32.54 -8.72 12.65
N SER A 68 -31.89 -7.62 13.06
CA SER A 68 -32.47 -6.28 13.06
C SER A 68 -31.46 -5.20 12.72
N LEU A 69 -31.96 -4.03 12.30
CA LEU A 69 -31.11 -2.86 12.06
C LEU A 69 -30.39 -2.39 13.34
N ALA A 70 -31.00 -2.56 14.51
CA ALA A 70 -30.37 -2.23 15.79
C ALA A 70 -29.16 -3.12 16.05
N GLU A 71 -29.26 -4.42 15.78
CA GLU A 71 -28.15 -5.38 15.91
C GLU A 71 -27.04 -5.11 14.87
N VAL A 72 -27.40 -4.72 13.64
CA VAL A 72 -26.40 -4.29 12.64
C VAL A 72 -25.59 -3.08 13.13
N ARG A 73 -26.25 -2.10 13.75
CA ARG A 73 -25.56 -0.92 14.32
C ARG A 73 -24.68 -1.31 15.50
N ALA A 74 -25.17 -2.16 16.40
CA ALA A 74 -24.42 -2.66 17.54
C ALA A 74 -23.18 -3.47 17.09
N ALA A 75 -23.25 -4.22 15.99
CA ALA A 75 -22.12 -4.96 15.44
C ALA A 75 -20.94 -4.05 15.04
N ALA A 76 -21.21 -2.79 14.68
CA ALA A 76 -20.18 -1.82 14.31
C ALA A 76 -19.61 -1.04 15.51
N GLU A 77 -20.32 -0.97 16.63
CA GLU A 77 -19.92 -0.17 17.80
C GLU A 77 -18.51 -0.46 18.31
N PRO A 78 -18.06 -1.73 18.46
CA PRO A 78 -16.72 -2.02 18.95
C PRO A 78 -15.58 -1.43 18.11
N PHE A 79 -15.85 -1.12 16.84
CA PHE A 79 -14.87 -0.57 15.90
C PHE A 79 -15.00 0.94 15.72
N ASN A 80 -16.15 1.52 16.07
CA ASN A 80 -16.41 2.95 15.88
C ASN A 80 -15.46 3.81 16.70
N GLU A 81 -15.15 3.44 17.95
CA GLU A 81 -14.22 4.23 18.78
C GLU A 81 -12.80 4.26 18.18
N LEU A 82 -12.30 3.10 17.75
CA LEU A 82 -11.00 3.00 17.09
C LEU A 82 -10.97 3.76 15.76
N ALA A 83 -12.01 3.61 14.93
CA ALA A 83 -12.12 4.26 13.64
C ALA A 83 -12.22 5.79 13.77
N THR A 84 -13.09 6.28 14.64
CA THR A 84 -13.27 7.73 14.86
C THR A 84 -12.01 8.37 15.44
N GLY A 85 -11.35 7.73 16.42
CA GLY A 85 -10.09 8.22 16.96
C GLY A 85 -8.96 8.26 15.92
N PHE A 86 -8.85 7.23 15.08
CA PHE A 86 -7.87 7.21 14.01
C PHE A 86 -8.14 8.29 12.95
N LEU A 87 -9.38 8.41 12.48
CA LEU A 87 -9.79 9.41 11.49
C LEU A 87 -9.54 10.83 12.01
N ALA A 88 -9.90 11.12 13.26
CA ALA A 88 -9.65 12.42 13.87
C ALA A 88 -8.15 12.79 13.86
N LYS A 89 -7.26 11.84 14.14
CA LYS A 89 -5.80 12.07 14.07
C LYS A 89 -5.31 12.31 12.64
N VAL A 90 -5.90 11.64 11.65
CA VAL A 90 -5.57 11.85 10.24
C VAL A 90 -6.04 13.24 9.78
N GLU A 91 -7.28 13.62 10.13
CA GLU A 91 -7.87 14.92 9.80
C GLU A 91 -7.13 16.09 10.48
N ALA A 92 -6.69 15.89 11.72
CA ALA A 92 -5.87 16.85 12.46
C ALA A 92 -4.41 16.94 11.95
N GLY A 93 -3.98 16.05 11.05
CA GLY A 93 -2.61 15.99 10.54
C GLY A 93 -1.60 15.38 11.52
N GLU A 94 -2.04 14.81 12.63
CA GLU A 94 -1.19 14.08 13.59
C GLU A 94 -0.67 12.77 13.00
N VAL A 95 -1.47 12.14 12.13
CA VAL A 95 -1.09 10.94 11.37
C VAL A 95 -1.15 11.27 9.88
N SER A 96 -0.02 11.14 9.20
CA SER A 96 0.06 11.27 7.73
C SER A 96 0.21 9.90 7.09
N LEU A 97 -0.69 9.57 6.17
CA LEU A 97 -0.69 8.30 5.46
C LEU A 97 0.05 8.46 4.13
N PRO A 98 0.97 7.54 3.77
CA PRO A 98 1.79 7.69 2.56
C PRO A 98 0.99 7.90 1.27
N PHE A 99 -0.23 7.38 1.15
CA PHE A 99 -1.06 7.61 -0.04
C PHE A 99 -1.53 9.06 -0.17
N GLN A 100 -1.68 9.80 0.94
CA GLN A 100 -2.05 11.21 0.92
C GLN A 100 -0.95 12.06 0.29
N VAL A 101 0.31 11.66 0.47
CA VAL A 101 1.48 12.32 -0.15
C VAL A 101 1.67 11.88 -1.60
N LYS A 102 1.44 10.60 -1.90
CA LYS A 102 1.63 10.04 -3.24
C LYS A 102 0.50 10.39 -4.22
N GLY A 103 -0.70 10.66 -3.72
CA GLY A 103 -1.92 10.70 -4.53
C GLY A 103 -2.56 9.31 -4.65
N VAL A 104 -3.89 9.26 -4.55
CA VAL A 104 -4.65 8.00 -4.54
C VAL A 104 -4.50 7.29 -5.88
N GLU A 105 -4.59 8.02 -6.97
CA GLU A 105 -4.50 7.52 -8.35
C GLU A 105 -3.16 6.83 -8.61
N ASN A 106 -2.07 7.45 -8.13
CA ASN A 106 -0.72 6.90 -8.27
C ASN A 106 -0.56 5.61 -7.46
N VAL A 107 -1.13 5.55 -6.26
CA VAL A 107 -1.09 4.34 -5.42
C VAL A 107 -1.91 3.22 -6.04
N VAL A 108 -3.11 3.51 -6.55
CA VAL A 108 -3.97 2.55 -7.24
C VAL A 108 -3.25 2.01 -8.48
N SER A 109 -2.67 2.88 -9.31
CA SER A 109 -1.90 2.47 -10.48
C SER A 109 -0.70 1.58 -10.10
N ASP A 110 0.03 1.92 -9.04
CA ASP A 110 1.12 1.10 -8.50
C ASP A 110 0.65 -0.31 -8.10
N ILE A 111 -0.52 -0.40 -7.46
CA ILE A 111 -1.13 -1.66 -7.03
C ILE A 111 -1.54 -2.49 -8.24
N GLU A 112 -2.29 -1.92 -9.17
CA GLU A 112 -2.79 -2.58 -10.38
C GLU A 112 -1.64 -3.10 -11.24
N ASN A 113 -0.64 -2.25 -11.51
CA ASN A 113 0.52 -2.62 -12.32
C ASN A 113 1.30 -3.77 -11.67
N ARG A 114 1.49 -3.72 -10.35
CA ARG A 114 2.26 -4.76 -9.63
C ARG A 114 1.49 -6.06 -9.56
N ALA A 115 0.20 -6.02 -9.23
CA ALA A 115 -0.65 -7.20 -9.17
C ALA A 115 -0.72 -7.88 -10.55
N THR A 116 -0.89 -7.11 -11.62
CA THR A 116 -0.95 -7.62 -13.00
C THR A 116 0.37 -8.29 -13.39
N GLN A 117 1.52 -7.62 -13.21
CA GLN A 117 2.81 -8.19 -13.55
C GLN A 117 3.10 -9.49 -12.79
N VAL A 118 2.78 -9.53 -11.50
CA VAL A 118 2.91 -10.77 -10.70
C VAL A 118 2.00 -11.86 -11.25
N ALA A 119 0.74 -11.55 -11.56
CA ALA A 119 -0.20 -12.51 -12.12
C ALA A 119 0.28 -13.08 -13.46
N GLU A 120 0.84 -12.25 -14.34
CA GLU A 120 1.38 -12.72 -15.63
C GLU A 120 2.58 -13.65 -15.45
N ILE A 121 3.49 -13.35 -14.52
CA ILE A 121 4.60 -14.25 -14.18
C ILE A 121 4.09 -15.59 -13.60
N LEU A 122 3.05 -15.55 -12.77
CA LEU A 122 2.45 -16.77 -12.24
C LEU A 122 1.80 -17.61 -13.35
N LYS A 123 1.07 -16.99 -14.28
CA LYS A 123 0.49 -17.66 -15.44
C LYS A 123 1.56 -18.29 -16.34
N SER A 124 2.68 -17.59 -16.56
CA SER A 124 3.77 -18.11 -17.39
C SER A 124 4.56 -19.26 -16.74
N ASN A 125 4.51 -19.36 -15.40
CA ASN A 125 5.26 -20.35 -14.61
C ASN A 125 4.39 -21.50 -14.07
N GLN A 126 3.07 -21.44 -14.24
CA GLN A 126 2.17 -22.56 -14.01
C GLN A 126 2.21 -23.50 -15.23
N ALA A 127 3.02 -24.55 -15.14
CA ALA A 127 2.88 -25.78 -15.93
C ALA A 127 2.03 -26.80 -15.16
#